data_AF-A0A6B1CN62-F1
#
_entry.id   AF-A0A6B1CN62-F1
#
_cell.length_a   1.000
_cell.length_b   1.000
_cell.length_c   1.000
_cell.angle_alpha   90.00
_cell.angle_beta   90.00
_cell.angle_gamma   90.00
#
_symmetry.space_group_name_H-M   'P 1'
#
loop_
_entity.id
_entity.type
_entity.pdbx_description
1 polymer ?
#
loop_
_entity_poly.entity_id
_entity_poly.type
_entity_poly.pdbx_seq_one_letter_code
_entity_poly.pdbx_strand_id
1 'polypeptide(L)'
;MRTRSPALFFLLTLVFAGCDRSTDPDAEYLEIREVTVGPTLAKCYGVGLQSCMVVDGGLFYDGIEGFEYEPGYDYRLRIGKYDPWGGEEPPQDAGRYAYRLLEQLEKTPAPSTPATLSVGPMRVLCAQSDDFCLVVDGAPYDDMITNFEYEAGYHYILGANKYGDGRYILSEVVSSTKAAGTEEEITVDAHRVECDDGYPGYCKVVNGVPFRGEIVGFQPYHDYGYRLRVERFGMFPDGTTGSPEVPAYGYRWLETLESTPID
;
A
#
# COMPACT_ATOMS: atom_id res chain seq x y z
N MET A 1 -34.58 68.70 -29.72
CA MET A 1 -34.64 67.48 -30.55
C MET A 1 -33.38 66.67 -30.23
N ARG A 2 -33.57 65.42 -29.77
CA ARG A 2 -32.57 64.60 -29.06
C ARG A 2 -31.36 64.28 -29.94
N THR A 3 -30.15 64.57 -29.45
CA THR A 3 -28.88 64.13 -30.03
C THR A 3 -28.59 62.70 -29.56
N ARG A 4 -28.38 61.77 -30.51
CA ARG A 4 -27.94 60.39 -30.26
C ARG A 4 -26.46 60.31 -30.58
N SER A 5 -25.65 59.92 -29.61
CA SER A 5 -24.25 59.51 -29.79
C SER A 5 -24.18 58.00 -29.49
N PRO A 6 -23.49 57.17 -30.29
CA PRO A 6 -23.44 55.74 -30.05
C PRO A 6 -22.36 55.42 -29.00
N ALA A 7 -22.75 54.77 -27.92
CA ALA A 7 -21.84 54.21 -26.94
C ALA A 7 -21.17 52.96 -27.54
N LEU A 8 -19.85 53.00 -27.63
CA LEU A 8 -18.97 51.92 -28.03
C LEU A 8 -18.94 50.87 -26.90
N PHE A 9 -19.56 49.71 -27.13
CA PHE A 9 -19.59 48.60 -26.18
C PHE A 9 -18.32 47.75 -26.38
N PHE A 10 -17.31 47.94 -25.52
CA PHE A 10 -16.11 47.10 -25.48
C PHE A 10 -16.45 45.78 -24.77
N LEU A 11 -16.55 44.69 -25.53
CA LEU A 11 -16.69 43.33 -25.02
C LEU A 11 -15.30 42.85 -24.57
N LEU A 12 -15.08 42.73 -23.26
CA LEU A 12 -13.85 42.17 -22.68
C LEU A 12 -14.03 40.65 -22.55
N THR A 13 -13.57 39.88 -23.53
CA THR A 13 -13.46 38.41 -23.44
C THR A 13 -12.23 38.06 -22.60
N LEU A 14 -12.45 37.58 -21.37
CA LEU A 14 -11.44 36.86 -20.59
C LEU A 14 -11.16 35.51 -21.28
N VAL A 15 -9.98 35.39 -21.88
CA VAL A 15 -9.43 34.10 -22.31
C VAL A 15 -8.75 33.49 -21.08
N PHE A 16 -9.35 32.44 -20.52
CA PHE A 16 -8.63 31.53 -19.63
C PHE A 16 -7.61 30.78 -20.49
N ALA A 17 -6.34 31.19 -20.42
CA ALA A 17 -5.24 30.34 -20.82
C ALA A 17 -5.14 29.20 -19.80
N GLY A 18 -5.84 28.09 -20.08
CA GLY A 18 -5.50 26.81 -19.47
C GLY A 18 -4.12 26.44 -19.98
N CYS A 19 -3.16 26.22 -19.06
CA CYS A 19 -1.91 25.54 -19.40
C CYS A 19 -2.27 24.11 -19.75
N ASP A 20 -2.52 23.87 -21.03
CA ASP A 20 -2.41 22.56 -21.64
C ASP A 20 -0.92 22.19 -21.53
N ARG A 21 -0.57 21.32 -20.58
CA ARG A 21 0.73 20.64 -20.63
C ARG A 21 0.63 19.73 -21.84
N SER A 22 1.02 20.28 -22.99
CA SER A 22 1.24 19.53 -24.21
C SER A 22 2.12 18.34 -23.87
N THR A 23 1.54 17.14 -23.94
CA THR A 23 2.25 15.89 -24.14
C THR A 23 3.16 16.10 -25.34
N ASP A 24 4.45 16.33 -25.11
CA ASP A 24 5.42 16.52 -26.18
C ASP A 24 5.47 15.22 -27.01
N PRO A 25 4.91 15.20 -28.24
CA PRO A 25 4.86 14.00 -29.06
C PRO A 25 6.25 13.63 -29.61
N ASP A 26 7.23 14.54 -29.50
CA ASP A 26 8.54 14.46 -30.12
C ASP A 26 9.67 14.22 -29.10
N ALA A 27 9.34 13.81 -27.86
CA ALA A 27 10.34 13.39 -26.89
C ALA A 27 11.25 12.31 -27.51
N GLU A 28 12.52 12.64 -27.75
CA GLU A 28 13.49 11.71 -28.30
C GLU A 28 13.72 10.58 -27.28
N TYR A 29 13.24 9.38 -27.60
CA TYR A 29 13.38 8.23 -26.73
C TYR A 29 14.85 7.79 -26.69
N LEU A 30 15.41 7.77 -25.49
CA LEU A 30 16.75 7.24 -25.22
C LEU A 30 16.82 5.75 -25.48
N GLU A 31 15.72 5.04 -25.23
CA GLU A 31 15.59 3.60 -25.41
C GLU A 31 14.13 3.25 -25.71
N ILE A 32 13.91 2.35 -26.68
CA ILE A 32 12.61 1.74 -26.94
C ILE A 32 12.75 0.24 -26.72
N ARG A 33 11.84 -0.34 -25.93
CA ARG A 33 11.84 -1.78 -25.64
C ARG A 33 10.44 -2.34 -25.57
N GLU A 34 10.34 -3.64 -25.89
CA GLU A 34 9.16 -4.44 -25.55
C GLU A 34 9.35 -5.01 -24.15
N VAL A 35 8.30 -4.94 -23.34
CA VAL A 35 8.28 -5.46 -21.98
C VAL A 35 6.99 -6.26 -21.75
N THR A 36 7.06 -7.17 -20.79
CA THR A 36 5.89 -7.86 -20.23
C THR A 36 5.46 -7.18 -18.93
N VAL A 37 4.16 -7.04 -18.69
CA VAL A 37 3.62 -6.58 -17.41
C VAL A 37 2.69 -7.66 -16.86
N GLY A 38 2.98 -8.11 -15.64
CA GLY A 38 2.23 -9.17 -14.97
C GLY A 38 0.85 -8.72 -14.45
N PRO A 39 0.02 -9.66 -13.98
CA PRO A 39 -1.39 -9.43 -13.74
C PRO A 39 -1.75 -8.91 -12.35
N THR A 40 -0.78 -8.86 -11.44
CA THR A 40 -0.97 -8.34 -10.08
C THR A 40 0.07 -7.26 -9.77
N LEU A 41 -0.27 -6.35 -8.85
CA LEU A 41 0.68 -5.38 -8.29
C LEU A 41 1.38 -5.97 -7.08
N ALA A 42 2.63 -5.56 -6.85
CA ALA A 42 3.45 -6.05 -5.76
C ALA A 42 3.66 -4.95 -4.72
N LYS A 43 3.75 -5.36 -3.45
CA LYS A 43 4.26 -4.52 -2.38
C LYS A 43 5.68 -4.06 -2.71
N CYS A 44 5.90 -2.75 -2.64
CA CYS A 44 7.21 -2.13 -2.86
C CYS A 44 7.34 -0.82 -2.08
N TYR A 45 8.55 -0.27 -2.04
CA TYR A 45 8.86 0.99 -1.35
C TYR A 45 9.52 1.99 -2.29
N GLY A 46 8.98 3.21 -2.31
CA GLY A 46 9.65 4.39 -2.88
C GLY A 46 9.83 5.42 -1.78
N VAL A 47 9.08 6.52 -1.85
CA VAL A 47 8.97 7.49 -0.75
C VAL A 47 8.18 6.92 0.45
N GLY A 48 7.37 5.89 0.21
CA GLY A 48 6.66 5.13 1.22
C GLY A 48 6.20 3.78 0.67
N LEU A 49 5.39 3.08 1.47
CA LEU A 49 4.72 1.85 1.04
C LEU A 49 3.78 2.16 -0.14
N GLN A 50 3.95 1.43 -1.24
CA GLN A 50 3.13 1.58 -2.43
C GLN A 50 2.99 0.25 -3.19
N SER A 51 2.21 0.28 -4.27
CA SER A 51 1.98 -0.83 -5.18
C SER A 51 2.74 -0.62 -6.49
N CYS A 52 3.63 -1.55 -6.84
CA CYS A 52 4.41 -1.49 -8.08
C CYS A 52 3.90 -2.49 -9.11
N MET A 53 3.99 -2.12 -10.38
CA MET A 53 3.85 -3.09 -11.47
C MET A 53 5.00 -4.08 -11.43
N VAL A 54 4.76 -5.28 -11.95
CA VAL A 54 5.82 -6.27 -12.18
C VAL A 54 6.10 -6.34 -13.67
N VAL A 55 7.24 -5.77 -14.08
CA VAL A 55 7.66 -5.66 -15.47
C VAL A 55 8.84 -6.60 -15.70
N ASP A 56 8.72 -7.49 -16.69
CA ASP A 56 9.70 -8.55 -16.99
C ASP A 56 10.12 -9.37 -15.75
N GLY A 57 9.15 -9.59 -14.84
CA GLY A 57 9.35 -10.34 -13.60
C GLY A 57 10.00 -9.55 -12.45
N GLY A 58 10.35 -8.27 -12.66
CA GLY A 58 10.94 -7.39 -11.65
C GLY A 58 10.00 -6.28 -11.19
N LEU A 59 10.27 -5.70 -10.01
CA LEU A 59 9.54 -4.54 -9.51
C LEU A 59 9.81 -3.32 -10.42
N PHE A 60 8.73 -2.67 -10.84
CA PHE A 60 8.78 -1.45 -11.64
C PHE A 60 8.15 -0.31 -10.84
N TYR A 61 9.03 0.57 -10.33
CA TYR A 61 8.68 1.63 -9.38
C TYR A 61 8.06 2.86 -10.06
N ASP A 62 8.30 3.03 -11.36
CA ASP A 62 7.78 4.16 -12.13
C ASP A 62 6.41 3.82 -12.74
N GLY A 63 5.66 4.86 -13.10
CA GLY A 63 4.51 4.71 -13.99
C GLY A 63 4.94 4.57 -15.45
N ILE A 64 4.02 4.09 -16.28
CA ILE A 64 4.15 4.18 -17.74
C ILE A 64 3.08 5.18 -18.20
N GLU A 65 3.50 6.37 -18.65
CA GLU A 65 2.60 7.39 -19.14
C GLU A 65 1.75 6.86 -20.30
N GLY A 66 0.44 7.07 -20.23
CA GLY A 66 -0.51 6.58 -21.25
C GLY A 66 -0.88 5.09 -21.11
N PHE A 67 -0.37 4.38 -20.09
CA PHE A 67 -0.80 3.02 -19.77
C PHE A 67 -1.71 2.99 -18.54
N GLU A 68 -2.93 2.52 -18.72
CA GLU A 68 -3.87 2.23 -17.63
C GLU A 68 -3.81 0.75 -17.28
N TYR A 69 -3.19 0.45 -16.13
CA TYR A 69 -3.08 -0.90 -15.63
C TYR A 69 -4.45 -1.43 -15.17
N GLU A 70 -4.85 -2.60 -15.68
CA GLU A 70 -6.03 -3.33 -15.22
C GLU A 70 -5.57 -4.66 -14.58
N PRO A 71 -5.85 -4.87 -13.29
CA PRO A 71 -5.51 -6.13 -12.62
C PRO A 71 -6.15 -7.35 -13.32
N GLY A 72 -5.43 -8.46 -13.36
CA GLY A 72 -5.90 -9.75 -13.90
C GLY A 72 -5.54 -10.02 -15.36
N TYR A 73 -4.74 -9.15 -15.98
CA TYR A 73 -4.26 -9.31 -17.36
C TYR A 73 -2.74 -9.33 -17.43
N ASP A 74 -2.21 -10.20 -18.27
CA ASP A 74 -0.84 -10.11 -18.76
C ASP A 74 -0.79 -9.19 -19.98
N TYR A 75 0.20 -8.31 -20.01
CA TYR A 75 0.41 -7.36 -21.10
C TYR A 75 1.76 -7.58 -21.78
N ARG A 76 1.80 -7.33 -23.09
CA ARG A 76 3.04 -6.95 -23.78
C ARG A 76 2.92 -5.53 -24.26
N LEU A 77 3.86 -4.70 -23.84
CA LEU A 77 3.88 -3.27 -24.14
C LEU A 77 5.16 -2.92 -24.88
N ARG A 78 5.07 -2.02 -25.85
CA ARG A 78 6.22 -1.29 -26.37
C ARG A 78 6.28 0.05 -25.67
N ILE A 79 7.36 0.30 -24.93
CA ILE A 79 7.54 1.51 -24.15
C ILE A 79 8.78 2.27 -24.59
N GLY A 80 8.73 3.60 -24.46
CA GLY A 80 9.85 4.50 -24.69
C GLY A 80 10.32 5.12 -23.39
N LYS A 81 11.63 5.08 -23.14
CA LYS A 81 12.30 5.75 -22.03
C LYS A 81 12.81 7.12 -22.49
N TYR A 82 12.57 8.16 -21.72
CA TYR A 82 13.00 9.53 -22.05
C TYR A 82 13.45 10.30 -20.81
N ASP A 83 14.18 11.40 -21.00
CA ASP A 83 14.57 12.34 -19.94
C ASP A 83 13.54 13.49 -19.91
N PRO A 84 12.60 13.52 -18.94
CA PRO A 84 11.60 14.58 -18.85
C PRO A 84 12.20 15.94 -18.42
N TRP A 85 13.47 15.98 -18.04
CA TRP A 85 14.19 17.19 -17.60
C TRP A 85 15.03 17.82 -18.72
N GLY A 86 15.03 17.24 -19.93
CA GLY A 86 15.73 17.80 -21.08
C GLY A 86 17.24 17.96 -20.87
N GLY A 87 17.84 17.13 -20.01
CA GLY A 87 19.25 17.20 -19.65
C GLY A 87 19.54 17.94 -18.34
N GLU A 88 18.59 18.70 -17.80
CA GLU A 88 18.72 19.41 -16.52
C GLU A 88 18.76 18.43 -15.32
N GLU A 89 19.23 18.92 -14.18
CA GLU A 89 19.29 18.10 -12.96
C GLU A 89 17.87 17.87 -12.42
N PRO A 90 17.45 16.60 -12.20
CA PRO A 90 16.15 16.33 -11.61
C PRO A 90 16.05 16.87 -10.18
N PRO A 91 14.82 17.13 -9.67
CA PRO A 91 14.59 17.27 -8.24
C PRO A 91 15.19 16.09 -7.47
N GLN A 92 15.67 16.32 -6.25
CA GLN A 92 16.41 15.33 -5.46
C GLN A 92 15.66 13.99 -5.27
N ASP A 93 14.33 14.03 -5.22
CA ASP A 93 13.48 12.85 -4.99
C ASP A 93 12.84 12.31 -6.28
N ALA A 94 13.26 12.78 -7.46
CA ALA A 94 12.71 12.38 -8.74
C ALA A 94 13.70 11.54 -9.55
N GLY A 95 13.19 10.50 -10.20
CA GLY A 95 13.96 9.74 -11.18
C GLY A 95 14.38 10.63 -12.36
N ARG A 96 15.58 10.39 -12.89
CA ARG A 96 16.05 11.08 -14.10
C ARG A 96 15.26 10.68 -15.35
N TYR A 97 14.66 9.50 -15.36
CA TYR A 97 14.00 8.96 -16.55
C TYR A 97 12.52 8.69 -16.27
N ALA A 98 11.71 8.85 -17.32
CA ALA A 98 10.30 8.47 -17.34
C ALA A 98 10.04 7.51 -18.50
N TYR A 99 8.89 6.84 -18.44
CA TYR A 99 8.48 5.85 -19.44
C TYR A 99 7.12 6.21 -20.00
N ARG A 100 6.95 6.03 -21.30
CA ARG A 100 5.68 6.26 -22.02
C ARG A 100 5.30 5.05 -22.84
N LEU A 101 4.01 4.74 -22.85
CA LEU A 101 3.44 3.72 -23.72
C LEU A 101 3.50 4.21 -25.17
N LEU A 102 4.15 3.43 -26.02
CA LEU A 102 4.14 3.64 -27.47
C LEU A 102 3.04 2.79 -28.12
N GLU A 103 2.91 1.54 -27.68
CA GLU A 103 1.96 0.59 -28.24
C GLU A 103 1.64 -0.52 -27.23
N GLN A 104 0.36 -0.88 -27.09
CA GLN A 104 -0.04 -2.10 -26.40
C GLN A 104 -0.11 -3.23 -27.43
N LEU A 105 0.90 -4.11 -27.41
CA LEU A 105 1.04 -5.21 -28.36
C LEU A 105 0.07 -6.35 -28.04
N GLU A 106 -0.16 -6.60 -26.76
CA GLU A 106 -1.01 -7.70 -26.29
C GLU A 106 -1.60 -7.38 -24.91
N LYS A 107 -2.83 -7.86 -24.69
CA LYS A 107 -3.51 -7.91 -23.39
C LYS A 107 -4.32 -9.19 -23.32
N THR A 108 -3.97 -10.07 -22.38
CA THR A 108 -4.61 -11.39 -22.25
C THR A 108 -5.02 -11.65 -20.81
N PRO A 109 -6.22 -12.20 -20.55
CA PRO A 109 -6.60 -12.60 -19.20
C PRO A 109 -5.59 -13.59 -18.64
N ALA A 110 -5.03 -13.29 -17.48
CA ALA A 110 -4.07 -14.15 -16.85
C ALA A 110 -4.76 -15.33 -16.15
N PRO A 111 -4.17 -16.54 -16.19
CA PRO A 111 -4.73 -17.69 -15.49
C PRO A 111 -4.71 -17.43 -13.98
N SER A 112 -5.84 -17.72 -13.33
CA SER A 112 -5.97 -17.61 -11.89
C SER A 112 -6.82 -18.73 -11.30
N THR A 113 -6.70 -18.92 -9.99
CA THR A 113 -7.49 -19.88 -9.23
C THR A 113 -8.32 -19.12 -8.18
N PRO A 114 -9.66 -19.28 -8.17
CA PRO A 114 -10.49 -18.73 -7.10
C PRO A 114 -10.05 -19.23 -5.73
N ALA A 115 -10.03 -18.34 -4.75
CA ALA A 115 -9.63 -18.58 -3.38
C ALA A 115 -10.56 -17.84 -2.42
N THR A 116 -10.78 -18.42 -1.24
CA THR A 116 -11.40 -17.74 -0.11
C THR A 116 -10.32 -17.51 0.94
N LEU A 117 -10.13 -16.26 1.34
CA LEU A 117 -9.08 -15.86 2.29
C LEU A 117 -9.73 -15.39 3.59
N SER A 118 -9.20 -15.82 4.72
CA SER A 118 -9.47 -15.21 6.02
C SER A 118 -8.37 -14.19 6.34
N VAL A 119 -8.73 -12.92 6.52
CA VAL A 119 -7.76 -11.88 6.90
C VAL A 119 -8.01 -11.44 8.33
N GLY A 120 -6.96 -11.50 9.15
CA GLY A 120 -7.00 -11.15 10.57
C GLY A 120 -7.15 -9.64 10.83
N PRO A 121 -7.58 -9.26 12.04
CA PRO A 121 -7.92 -7.88 12.41
C PRO A 121 -6.73 -7.00 12.76
N MET A 122 -5.51 -7.54 12.74
CA MET A 122 -4.30 -6.82 13.09
C MET A 122 -3.19 -7.31 12.18
N ARG A 123 -2.26 -6.41 11.84
CA ARG A 123 -1.04 -6.80 11.16
C ARG A 123 0.03 -7.24 12.15
N VAL A 124 0.97 -8.03 11.68
CA VAL A 124 2.09 -8.56 12.48
C VAL A 124 3.41 -8.25 11.80
N LEU A 125 4.50 -8.21 12.55
CA LEU A 125 5.83 -8.04 11.95
C LEU A 125 6.08 -9.10 10.90
N CYS A 126 6.59 -8.68 9.75
CA CYS A 126 7.02 -9.59 8.69
C CYS A 126 8.31 -10.32 9.06
N ALA A 127 8.49 -11.53 8.51
CA ALA A 127 9.62 -12.39 8.89
C ALA A 127 10.95 -11.97 8.25
N GLN A 128 10.96 -11.02 7.33
CA GLN A 128 12.18 -10.59 6.63
C GLN A 128 12.26 -9.06 6.48
N SER A 129 11.36 -8.33 7.14
CA SER A 129 11.33 -6.87 7.11
C SER A 129 10.83 -6.32 8.44
N ASP A 130 11.23 -5.09 8.77
CA ASP A 130 10.71 -4.35 9.93
C ASP A 130 9.29 -3.80 9.70
N ASP A 131 8.59 -4.26 8.65
CA ASP A 131 7.24 -3.84 8.29
C ASP A 131 6.16 -4.78 8.84
N PHE A 132 4.91 -4.37 8.68
CA PHE A 132 3.72 -5.09 9.10
C PHE A 132 3.06 -5.84 7.92
N CYS A 133 2.90 -7.14 8.09
CA CYS A 133 2.26 -8.08 7.20
C CYS A 133 0.78 -8.25 7.56
N LEU A 134 -0.06 -8.45 6.54
CA LEU A 134 -1.41 -8.97 6.77
C LEU A 134 -1.30 -10.37 7.38
N VAL A 135 -2.28 -10.76 8.18
CA VAL A 135 -2.44 -12.17 8.59
C VAL A 135 -3.47 -12.80 7.68
N VAL A 136 -3.04 -13.64 6.74
CA VAL A 136 -3.91 -14.33 5.78
C VAL A 136 -3.90 -15.82 6.11
N ASP A 137 -5.08 -16.39 6.32
CA ASP A 137 -5.28 -17.81 6.68
C ASP A 137 -4.41 -18.25 7.86
N GLY A 138 -4.23 -17.35 8.84
CA GLY A 138 -3.48 -17.61 10.07
C GLY A 138 -1.96 -17.45 9.96
N ALA A 139 -1.43 -17.04 8.80
CA ALA A 139 0.00 -16.83 8.59
C ALA A 139 0.31 -15.38 8.17
N PRO A 140 1.52 -14.85 8.47
CA PRO A 140 1.95 -13.58 7.91
C PRO A 140 2.03 -13.66 6.39
N TYR A 141 1.47 -12.67 5.71
CA TYR A 141 1.50 -12.51 4.26
C TYR A 141 2.20 -11.18 3.93
N ASP A 142 3.42 -11.28 3.40
CA ASP A 142 4.28 -10.12 3.07
C ASP A 142 4.07 -9.62 1.65
N ASP A 143 2.81 -9.36 1.32
CA ASP A 143 2.44 -8.65 0.11
C ASP A 143 1.06 -7.98 0.32
N MET A 144 0.59 -7.29 -0.71
CA MET A 144 -0.78 -6.80 -0.77
C MET A 144 -1.72 -7.81 -1.42
N ILE A 145 -3.00 -7.65 -1.10
CA ILE A 145 -4.09 -8.19 -1.91
C ILE A 145 -4.51 -7.04 -2.83
N THR A 146 -4.31 -7.17 -4.14
CA THR A 146 -4.63 -6.11 -5.09
C THR A 146 -6.12 -5.75 -4.99
N ASN A 147 -6.44 -4.45 -4.98
CA ASN A 147 -7.79 -3.88 -4.79
C ASN A 147 -8.43 -4.11 -3.41
N PHE A 148 -7.67 -4.52 -2.40
CA PHE A 148 -8.16 -4.62 -1.03
C PHE A 148 -7.64 -3.48 -0.16
N GLU A 149 -8.55 -2.68 0.37
CA GLU A 149 -8.26 -1.67 1.38
C GLU A 149 -8.43 -2.27 2.77
N TYR A 150 -7.32 -2.57 3.42
CA TYR A 150 -7.32 -3.13 4.76
C TYR A 150 -7.66 -2.07 5.81
N GLU A 151 -8.67 -2.34 6.63
CA GLU A 151 -8.98 -1.58 7.84
C GLU A 151 -8.72 -2.46 9.07
N ALA A 152 -7.85 -2.01 9.95
CA ALA A 152 -7.51 -2.74 11.16
C ALA A 152 -8.71 -2.81 12.13
N GLY A 153 -8.80 -3.90 12.88
CA GLY A 153 -9.86 -4.17 13.86
C GLY A 153 -11.03 -4.98 13.32
N TYR A 154 -10.96 -5.50 12.09
CA TYR A 154 -11.98 -6.35 11.46
C TYR A 154 -11.39 -7.68 10.99
N HIS A 155 -12.12 -8.76 11.25
CA HIS A 155 -11.93 -10.03 10.57
C HIS A 155 -12.60 -9.98 9.21
N TYR A 156 -11.86 -10.30 8.16
CA TYR A 156 -12.42 -10.38 6.81
C TYR A 156 -12.49 -11.82 6.32
N ILE A 157 -13.55 -12.09 5.56
CA ILE A 157 -13.58 -13.20 4.61
C ILE A 157 -13.63 -12.58 3.22
N LEU A 158 -12.66 -12.91 2.38
CA LEU A 158 -12.51 -12.35 1.05
C LEU A 158 -12.67 -13.44 0.00
N GLY A 159 -13.40 -13.13 -1.08
CA GLY A 159 -13.30 -13.87 -2.33
C GLY A 159 -12.19 -13.24 -3.16
N ALA A 160 -11.21 -14.03 -3.59
CA ALA A 160 -10.06 -13.55 -4.33
C ALA A 160 -9.67 -14.51 -5.46
N ASN A 161 -8.86 -14.04 -6.39
CA ASN A 161 -8.22 -14.87 -7.41
C ASN A 161 -6.72 -14.89 -7.15
N LYS A 162 -6.13 -16.08 -7.06
CA LYS A 162 -4.69 -16.30 -6.93
C LYS A 162 -4.05 -16.46 -8.30
N TYR A 163 -2.96 -15.74 -8.56
CA TYR A 163 -2.24 -15.76 -9.84
C TYR A 163 -0.94 -16.56 -9.75
N GLY A 164 -0.31 -16.80 -10.91
CA GLY A 164 0.90 -17.64 -11.02
C GLY A 164 2.12 -17.13 -10.25
N ASP A 165 2.14 -15.84 -9.92
CA ASP A 165 3.15 -15.18 -9.08
C ASP A 165 2.88 -15.34 -7.57
N GLY A 166 1.80 -16.03 -7.19
CA GLY A 166 1.41 -16.27 -5.81
C GLY A 166 0.59 -15.16 -5.16
N ARG A 167 0.40 -14.02 -5.84
CA ARG A 167 -0.33 -12.86 -5.34
C ARG A 167 -1.83 -12.97 -5.61
N TYR A 168 -2.61 -12.19 -4.87
CA TYR A 168 -4.07 -12.20 -4.94
C TYR A 168 -4.64 -10.90 -5.50
N ILE A 169 -5.74 -11.01 -6.24
CA ILE A 169 -6.61 -9.88 -6.58
C ILE A 169 -7.96 -10.11 -5.89
N LEU A 170 -8.41 -9.11 -5.14
CA LEU A 170 -9.73 -9.12 -4.52
C LEU A 170 -10.81 -9.22 -5.60
N SER A 171 -11.73 -10.16 -5.43
CA SER A 171 -12.96 -10.26 -6.22
C SER A 171 -14.12 -9.64 -5.48
N GLU A 172 -14.27 -9.96 -4.19
CA GLU A 172 -15.30 -9.40 -3.32
C GLU A 172 -14.92 -9.49 -1.83
N VAL A 173 -15.44 -8.57 -1.03
CA VAL A 173 -15.46 -8.72 0.43
C VAL A 173 -16.70 -9.51 0.80
N VAL A 174 -16.54 -10.80 1.13
CA VAL A 174 -17.65 -11.69 1.50
C VAL A 174 -18.23 -11.27 2.86
N SER A 175 -17.37 -10.93 3.81
CA SER A 175 -17.78 -10.35 5.09
C SER A 175 -16.66 -9.54 5.73
N SER A 176 -17.03 -8.50 6.47
CA SER A 176 -16.16 -7.81 7.44
C SER A 176 -16.85 -7.80 8.80
N THR A 177 -16.22 -8.38 9.81
CA THR A 177 -16.77 -8.48 11.17
C THR A 177 -15.82 -7.80 12.13
N LYS A 178 -16.28 -6.78 12.84
CA LYS A 178 -15.46 -6.10 13.84
C LYS A 178 -15.00 -7.12 14.89
N ALA A 179 -13.70 -7.18 15.14
CA ALA A 179 -13.17 -8.03 16.19
C ALA A 179 -13.67 -7.52 17.54
N ALA A 180 -14.45 -8.35 18.23
CA ALA A 180 -14.89 -8.06 19.58
C ALA A 180 -13.72 -8.22 20.54
N GLY A 181 -13.60 -7.32 21.49
CA GLY A 181 -12.58 -7.42 22.52
C GLY A 181 -13.05 -6.96 23.89
N THR A 182 -12.13 -7.06 24.83
CA THR A 182 -12.31 -6.62 26.21
C THR A 182 -11.32 -5.53 26.53
N GLU A 183 -11.77 -4.49 27.23
CA GLU A 183 -10.86 -3.43 27.66
C GLU A 183 -9.87 -3.95 28.71
N GLU A 184 -8.61 -3.57 28.57
CA GLU A 184 -7.58 -3.77 29.58
C GLU A 184 -6.55 -2.63 29.56
N GLU A 185 -5.74 -2.54 30.61
CA GLU A 185 -4.59 -1.65 30.64
C GLU A 185 -3.33 -2.44 30.27
N ILE A 186 -2.48 -1.85 29.42
CA ILE A 186 -1.18 -2.41 29.07
C ILE A 186 -0.08 -1.37 29.25
N THR A 187 1.14 -1.84 29.47
CA THR A 187 2.36 -1.01 29.32
C THR A 187 3.02 -1.30 27.98
N VAL A 188 3.59 -0.27 27.36
CA VAL A 188 4.41 -0.39 26.14
C VAL A 188 5.74 0.29 26.43
N ASP A 189 6.84 -0.45 26.37
CA ASP A 189 8.16 0.13 26.65
C ASP A 189 8.64 0.97 25.46
N ALA A 190 9.52 1.94 25.73
CA ALA A 190 10.07 2.78 24.67
C ALA A 190 11.02 2.04 23.73
N HIS A 191 11.75 1.07 24.28
CA HIS A 191 12.74 0.31 23.55
C HIS A 191 12.11 -0.94 22.96
N ARG A 192 12.44 -1.23 21.69
CA ARG A 192 12.17 -2.52 21.08
C ARG A 192 13.24 -3.52 21.50
N VAL A 193 12.89 -4.79 21.53
CA VAL A 193 13.81 -5.91 21.81
C VAL A 193 13.80 -6.89 20.65
N GLU A 194 14.78 -7.78 20.56
CA GLU A 194 14.72 -8.88 19.59
C GLU A 194 13.43 -9.68 19.81
N CYS A 195 12.76 -10.05 18.72
CA CYS A 195 11.60 -10.92 18.82
C CYS A 195 12.02 -12.32 19.31
N ASP A 196 11.18 -12.95 20.13
CA ASP A 196 11.46 -14.29 20.68
C ASP A 196 11.61 -15.37 19.58
N ASP A 197 12.07 -16.56 19.96
CA ASP A 197 12.12 -17.77 19.12
C ASP A 197 12.93 -17.65 17.81
N GLY A 198 13.92 -16.75 17.76
CA GLY A 198 14.78 -16.57 16.60
C GLY A 198 14.08 -15.92 15.40
N TYR A 199 12.93 -15.30 15.62
CA TYR A 199 12.26 -14.50 14.60
C TYR A 199 13.09 -13.23 14.36
N PRO A 200 13.54 -12.96 13.12
CA PRO A 200 14.35 -11.78 12.85
C PRO A 200 13.53 -10.51 13.03
N GLY A 201 14.17 -9.46 13.54
CA GLY A 201 13.56 -8.14 13.73
C GLY A 201 13.33 -7.77 15.19
N TYR A 202 12.78 -6.58 15.39
CA TYR A 202 12.61 -5.98 16.71
C TYR A 202 11.14 -5.85 17.10
N CYS A 203 10.75 -6.43 18.23
CA CYS A 203 9.41 -6.40 18.76
C CYS A 203 9.20 -5.24 19.74
N LYS A 204 7.97 -4.71 19.78
CA LYS A 204 7.58 -3.83 20.90
C LYS A 204 7.53 -4.68 22.16
N VAL A 205 7.90 -4.13 23.31
CA VAL A 205 7.67 -4.80 24.58
C VAL A 205 6.34 -4.34 25.14
N VAL A 206 5.39 -5.26 25.28
CA VAL A 206 4.07 -5.01 25.86
C VAL A 206 3.96 -5.81 27.15
N ASN A 207 3.66 -5.16 28.28
CA ASN A 207 3.62 -5.79 29.60
C ASN A 207 4.90 -6.59 29.94
N GLY A 208 6.07 -6.09 29.51
CA GLY A 208 7.35 -6.75 29.75
C GLY A 208 7.68 -7.93 28.83
N VAL A 209 6.84 -8.24 27.83
CA VAL A 209 7.09 -9.33 26.86
C VAL A 209 7.16 -8.82 25.42
N PRO A 210 8.00 -9.43 24.54
CA PRO A 210 8.01 -9.11 23.12
C PRO A 210 6.65 -9.35 22.47
N PHE A 211 6.15 -8.36 21.74
CA PHE A 211 4.89 -8.40 21.02
C PHE A 211 5.13 -8.11 19.53
N ARG A 212 4.74 -9.09 18.70
CA ARG A 212 4.90 -9.06 17.23
C ARG A 212 3.79 -8.32 16.50
N GLY A 213 2.70 -8.01 17.19
CA GLY A 213 1.55 -7.33 16.60
C GLY A 213 1.72 -5.82 16.51
N GLU A 214 0.98 -5.22 15.59
CA GLU A 214 0.68 -3.79 15.62
C GLU A 214 -0.23 -3.48 16.83
N ILE A 215 -0.11 -2.31 17.46
CA ILE A 215 -1.17 -1.80 18.34
C ILE A 215 -2.05 -0.90 17.46
N VAL A 216 -3.23 -1.40 17.08
CA VAL A 216 -4.10 -0.76 16.10
C VAL A 216 -4.46 0.65 16.55
N GLY A 217 -4.18 1.64 15.70
CA GLY A 217 -4.48 3.05 15.96
C GLY A 217 -3.48 3.75 16.89
N PHE A 218 -2.36 3.11 17.25
CA PHE A 218 -1.36 3.70 18.12
C PHE A 218 -0.03 3.92 17.40
N GLN A 219 0.40 5.18 17.34
CA GLN A 219 1.71 5.57 16.86
C GLN A 219 2.54 6.13 18.03
N PRO A 220 3.48 5.35 18.59
CA PRO A 220 4.34 5.85 19.66
C PRO A 220 5.39 6.83 19.12
N TYR A 221 5.76 7.79 19.95
CA TYR A 221 6.98 8.55 19.80
C TYR A 221 8.19 7.69 20.19
N HIS A 222 9.31 7.94 19.52
CA HIS A 222 10.59 7.37 19.92
C HIS A 222 10.93 7.82 21.35
N ASP A 223 11.55 6.93 22.14
CA ASP A 223 12.04 7.21 23.50
C ASP A 223 10.97 7.49 24.56
N TYR A 224 9.72 7.09 24.34
CA TYR A 224 8.66 7.14 25.34
C TYR A 224 8.13 5.74 25.71
N GLY A 225 8.02 5.48 27.01
CA GLY A 225 7.20 4.40 27.55
C GLY A 225 5.75 4.87 27.72
N TYR A 226 4.81 3.95 27.66
CA TYR A 226 3.37 4.25 27.71
C TYR A 226 2.62 3.32 28.64
N ARG A 227 1.59 3.86 29.28
CA ARG A 227 0.48 3.07 29.84
C ARG A 227 -0.78 3.42 29.07
N LEU A 228 -1.39 2.40 28.47
CA LEU A 228 -2.49 2.55 27.52
C LEU A 228 -3.72 1.83 28.05
N ARG A 229 -4.91 2.41 27.83
CA ARG A 229 -6.15 1.65 27.82
C ARG A 229 -6.36 1.16 26.39
N VAL A 230 -6.55 -0.14 26.26
CA VAL A 230 -6.70 -0.84 24.97
C VAL A 230 -7.87 -1.78 25.02
N GLU A 231 -8.35 -2.17 23.84
CA GLU A 231 -9.22 -3.32 23.66
C GLU A 231 -8.39 -4.50 23.16
N ARG A 232 -8.41 -5.62 23.90
CA ARG A 232 -7.79 -6.87 23.52
C ARG A 232 -8.78 -7.76 22.78
N PHE A 233 -8.47 -8.16 21.55
CA PHE A 233 -9.34 -8.99 20.70
C PHE A 233 -8.64 -10.24 20.19
N GLY A 234 -9.42 -11.27 19.86
CA GLY A 234 -8.89 -12.51 19.28
C GLY A 234 -8.41 -12.32 17.84
N MET A 235 -7.25 -12.89 17.51
CA MET A 235 -6.66 -12.84 16.16
C MET A 235 -7.29 -13.83 15.19
N PHE A 236 -7.98 -14.83 15.70
CA PHE A 236 -8.56 -15.90 14.91
C PHE A 236 -10.01 -16.16 15.33
N PRO A 237 -10.87 -16.63 14.41
CA PRO A 237 -12.18 -17.15 14.76
C PRO A 237 -12.10 -18.27 15.82
N ASP A 238 -13.18 -18.46 16.58
CA ASP A 238 -13.24 -19.47 17.64
C ASP A 238 -12.86 -20.87 17.13
N GLY A 239 -11.95 -21.53 17.86
CA GLY A 239 -11.46 -22.87 17.52
C GLY A 239 -10.40 -22.93 16.42
N THR A 240 -9.94 -21.78 15.91
CA THR A 240 -8.81 -21.70 14.98
C THR A 240 -7.58 -21.10 15.64
N THR A 241 -6.41 -21.56 15.22
CA THR A 241 -5.11 -21.05 15.67
C THR A 241 -4.28 -20.75 14.43
N GLY A 242 -3.61 -19.61 14.42
CA GLY A 242 -2.63 -19.30 13.38
C GLY A 242 -1.33 -20.05 13.59
N SER A 243 -0.41 -19.74 12.69
CA SER A 243 1.00 -20.08 12.79
C SER A 243 1.61 -19.61 14.14
N PRO A 244 2.61 -20.31 14.69
CA PRO A 244 3.24 -19.96 15.96
C PRO A 244 3.76 -18.51 16.02
N GLU A 245 4.12 -17.95 14.88
CA GLU A 245 4.63 -16.60 14.76
C GLU A 245 3.58 -15.49 14.86
N VAL A 246 2.29 -15.82 14.74
CA VAL A 246 1.19 -14.87 14.87
C VAL A 246 0.63 -14.93 16.30
N PRO A 247 0.59 -13.80 17.04
CA PRO A 247 0.04 -13.80 18.39
C PRO A 247 -1.45 -14.21 18.37
N ALA A 248 -1.91 -14.89 19.42
CA ALA A 248 -3.31 -15.34 19.53
C ALA A 248 -4.31 -14.18 19.70
N TYR A 249 -3.82 -13.00 20.08
CA TYR A 249 -4.62 -11.81 20.33
C TYR A 249 -3.90 -10.55 19.83
N GLY A 250 -4.68 -9.52 19.56
CA GLY A 250 -4.22 -8.21 19.16
C GLY A 250 -4.74 -7.11 20.08
N TYR A 251 -4.22 -5.91 19.88
CA TYR A 251 -4.55 -4.72 20.66
C TYR A 251 -5.07 -3.60 19.77
N ARG A 252 -6.13 -2.93 20.22
CA ARG A 252 -6.64 -1.68 19.64
C ARG A 252 -6.57 -0.59 20.69
N TRP A 253 -5.88 0.50 20.37
CA TRP A 253 -5.75 1.63 21.28
C TRP A 253 -7.07 2.36 21.46
N LEU A 254 -7.38 2.70 22.71
CA LEU A 254 -8.54 3.50 23.09
C LEU A 254 -8.11 4.85 23.67
N GLU A 255 -7.16 4.82 24.61
CA GLU A 255 -6.70 6.01 25.32
C GLU A 255 -5.25 5.85 25.80
N THR A 256 -4.48 6.92 25.75
CA THR A 256 -3.17 7.00 26.42
C THR A 256 -3.39 7.50 27.85
N LEU A 257 -3.16 6.64 28.83
CA LEU A 257 -3.31 6.99 30.25
C LEU A 257 -2.07 7.74 30.77
N GLU A 258 -0.89 7.37 30.26
CA GLU A 258 0.38 7.93 30.67
C GLU A 258 1.43 7.79 29.55
N SER A 259 2.32 8.77 29.42
CA SER A 259 3.52 8.68 28.58
C SER A 259 4.73 9.24 29.32
N THR A 260 5.81 8.47 29.37
CA THR A 260 7.01 8.76 30.15
C THR A 260 8.23 8.78 29.23
N PRO A 261 8.94 9.91 29.08
CA PRO A 261 10.19 9.93 28.32
C PRO A 261 11.25 9.07 29.02
N ILE A 262 12.11 8.43 28.26
CA ILE A 262 13.32 7.78 28.78
C ILE A 262 14.48 8.76 28.64
N ASP A 263 15.19 8.98 29.75
CA ASP A 263 16.40 9.81 29.83
C ASP A 263 17.64 9.14 29.21
#